data_AF-A0A7V8FJ32-F1
#
_entry.id   AF-A0A7V8FJ32-F1
#
_cell.length_a   1.000
_cell.length_b   1.000
_cell.length_c   1.000
_cell.angle_alpha   90.00
_cell.angle_beta   90.00
_cell.angle_gamma   90.00
#
_symmetry.space_group_name_H-M   'P 1'
#
loop_
_entity.id
_entity.type
_entity.pdbx_description
1 polymer ?
#
loop_
_entity_poly.entity_id
_entity_poly.type
_entity_poly.pdbx_seq_one_letter_code
_entity_poly.pdbx_strand_id
1 'polypeptide(L)'
;MAEHARKDRPARRWGRTLRRVVGWSALGTVSLLLALLAAFLVSGCTAFGGTPDGPRLVRATQSPQWSEGQFQNPQPLWSDSRGAWRRLLFGTSPQGQQPSAPVPTVNTDPALLRTPPASGLRTTWFGHSSALVEIDGSRVLVDLLWSERASPVSWAGPRRWFAPPIALADLPAIDVVVISHDHVDHLDYASITAMRSWNTRFVVPLGLARTLRSGASPRSASPNWTGGSRPRSTVCRWWPRRRGTPPGGAWIRAATRPYGPASH
;
A
#
# COMPACT_ATOMS: atom_id res chain seq x y z
N MET A 1 49.86 19.98 69.29
CA MET A 1 48.91 18.88 69.03
C MET A 1 47.93 19.37 68.00
N ALA A 2 47.95 18.76 66.82
CA ALA A 2 47.21 19.21 65.63
C ALA A 2 45.86 18.49 65.54
N GLU A 3 44.77 19.23 65.34
CA GLU A 3 43.52 18.67 64.85
C GLU A 3 42.92 19.60 63.79
N HIS A 4 43.14 19.22 62.52
CA HIS A 4 42.57 19.89 61.35
C HIS A 4 41.17 19.33 61.09
N ALA A 5 40.14 20.04 61.51
CA ALA A 5 38.76 19.74 61.16
C ALA A 5 38.50 20.02 59.66
N ARG A 6 38.43 18.97 58.83
CA ARG A 6 37.96 19.07 57.45
C ARG A 6 36.46 19.39 57.42
N LYS A 7 36.14 20.64 57.07
CA LYS A 7 34.77 21.11 56.82
C LYS A 7 34.27 20.52 55.49
N ASP A 8 33.49 19.46 55.56
CA ASP A 8 32.82 18.88 54.39
C ASP A 8 31.87 19.92 53.76
N ARG A 9 32.20 20.36 52.54
CA ARG A 9 31.42 21.39 51.82
C ARG A 9 30.17 20.75 51.18
N PRO A 10 28.94 21.17 51.54
CA PRO A 10 27.68 20.57 51.06
C PRO A 10 27.44 20.74 49.55
N ALA A 11 28.13 21.69 48.89
CA ALA A 11 27.97 21.99 47.47
C ALA A 11 28.25 20.81 46.51
N ARG A 12 29.07 19.83 46.90
CA ARG A 12 29.40 18.66 46.05
C ARG A 12 28.32 17.58 46.01
N ARG A 13 27.33 17.61 46.91
CA ARG A 13 26.24 16.61 46.98
C ARG A 13 25.08 16.99 46.06
N TRP A 14 24.75 18.29 46.02
CA TRP A 14 23.68 18.84 45.18
C TRP A 14 23.94 18.70 43.67
N GLY A 15 25.18 18.92 43.22
CA GLY A 15 25.55 18.72 41.82
C GLY A 15 25.44 17.27 41.34
N ARG A 16 25.60 16.28 42.24
CA ARG A 16 25.43 14.85 41.90
C ARG A 16 23.96 14.46 41.81
N THR A 17 23.11 14.96 42.70
CA THR A 17 21.67 14.69 42.67
C THR A 17 21.01 15.36 41.46
N LEU A 18 21.36 16.60 41.14
CA LEU A 18 20.84 17.32 39.97
C LEU A 18 21.27 16.65 38.64
N ARG A 19 22.54 16.22 38.52
CA ARG A 19 23.02 15.45 37.36
C ARG A 19 22.31 14.12 37.21
N ARG A 20 21.96 13.46 38.32
CA ARG A 20 21.16 12.22 38.30
C ARG A 20 19.76 12.51 37.79
N VAL A 21 19.06 13.50 38.36
CA VAL A 21 17.68 13.85 37.93
C VAL A 21 17.65 14.25 36.45
N VAL A 22 18.55 15.12 35.99
CA VAL A 22 18.65 15.50 34.57
C VAL A 22 18.99 14.29 33.69
N GLY A 23 19.87 13.40 34.16
CA GLY A 23 20.19 12.14 33.47
C GLY A 23 18.98 11.22 33.33
N TRP A 24 18.20 11.03 34.40
CA TRP A 24 16.97 10.23 34.39
C TRP A 24 15.87 10.86 33.52
N SER A 25 15.74 12.19 33.52
CA SER A 25 14.81 12.89 32.64
C SER A 25 15.21 12.74 31.16
N ALA A 26 16.49 12.89 30.82
CA ALA A 26 16.99 12.70 29.46
C ALA A 26 16.81 11.25 28.96
N LEU A 27 17.11 10.26 29.81
CA LEU A 27 16.84 8.85 29.53
C LEU A 27 15.34 8.60 29.30
N GLY A 28 14.48 9.15 30.16
CA GLY A 28 13.02 9.05 30.01
C GLY A 28 12.52 9.63 28.69
N THR A 29 13.02 10.80 28.27
CA THR A 29 12.66 11.42 26.99
C THR A 29 13.12 10.58 25.80
N VAL A 30 14.35 10.07 25.81
CA VAL A 30 14.86 9.20 24.74
C VAL A 30 14.05 7.91 24.65
N SER A 31 13.72 7.27 25.77
CA SER A 31 12.88 6.08 25.80
C SER A 31 11.48 6.34 25.24
N LEU A 32 10.87 7.49 25.57
CA LEU A 32 9.56 7.86 25.02
C LEU A 32 9.62 8.09 23.51
N LEU A 33 10.65 8.79 23.01
CA LEU A 33 10.84 9.00 21.57
C LEU A 33 11.06 7.69 20.82
N LEU A 34 11.83 6.76 21.38
CA LEU A 34 12.03 5.43 20.82
C LEU A 34 10.74 4.61 20.83
N ALA A 35 9.94 4.68 21.89
CA ALA A 35 8.64 4.01 21.96
C ALA A 35 7.66 4.57 20.93
N LEU A 36 7.62 5.89 20.76
CA LEU A 36 6.81 6.55 19.73
C LEU A 36 7.27 6.20 18.31
N LEU A 37 8.58 6.15 18.07
CA LEU A 37 9.15 5.71 16.80
C LEU A 37 8.82 4.24 16.51
N ALA A 38 8.94 3.37 17.51
CA ALA A 38 8.58 1.95 17.38
C ALA A 38 7.08 1.78 17.09
N ALA A 39 6.20 2.49 17.80
CA ALA A 39 4.77 2.49 17.54
C ALA A 39 4.45 2.99 16.11
N PHE A 40 5.14 4.03 15.66
CA PHE A 40 5.02 4.57 14.30
C PHE A 40 5.45 3.55 13.23
N LEU A 41 6.59 2.88 13.43
CA LEU A 41 7.09 1.85 12.51
C LEU A 41 6.17 0.62 12.48
N VAL A 42 5.69 0.16 13.63
CA VAL A 42 4.73 -0.96 13.73
C VAL A 42 3.43 -0.64 13.01
N SER A 43 2.90 0.58 13.16
CA SER A 43 1.70 1.01 12.43
C SER A 43 1.93 1.10 10.91
N GLY A 44 3.16 1.30 10.45
CA GLY A 44 3.52 1.26 9.03
C GLY A 44 3.70 -0.15 8.46
N CYS A 45 3.86 -1.16 9.32
CA CYS A 45 4.09 -2.56 8.96
C CYS A 45 2.87 -3.47 9.17
N THR A 46 1.73 -2.95 9.63
CA THR A 46 0.51 -3.77 9.72
C THR A 46 0.11 -4.22 8.31
N ALA A 47 0.18 -5.53 8.06
CA ALA A 47 -0.28 -6.15 6.82
C ALA A 47 -1.70 -5.64 6.49
N PHE A 48 -1.93 -5.33 5.22
CA PHE A 48 -3.20 -4.75 4.81
C PHE A 48 -4.29 -5.82 4.80
N GLY A 49 -5.50 -5.44 5.22
CA GLY A 49 -6.66 -6.33 5.26
C GLY A 49 -7.09 -6.63 6.69
N GLY A 50 -8.25 -6.12 7.09
CA GLY A 50 -8.86 -6.52 8.35
C GLY A 50 -9.33 -7.98 8.31
N THR A 51 -9.56 -8.56 9.49
CA THR A 51 -10.13 -9.91 9.60
C THR A 51 -11.46 -9.99 8.83
N PRO A 52 -11.65 -10.99 7.95
CA PRO A 52 -12.90 -11.14 7.22
C PRO A 52 -14.04 -11.53 8.17
N ASP A 53 -15.21 -10.92 7.97
CA ASP A 53 -16.42 -11.08 8.76
C ASP A 53 -17.65 -11.40 7.89
N GLY A 54 -18.67 -12.01 8.52
CA GLY A 54 -19.98 -12.26 7.90
C GLY A 54 -19.91 -12.97 6.54
N PRO A 55 -20.62 -12.50 5.49
CA PRO A 55 -20.63 -13.11 4.16
C PRO A 55 -19.27 -13.17 3.44
N ARG A 56 -18.25 -12.48 3.94
CA ARG A 56 -16.89 -12.53 3.38
C ARG A 56 -16.07 -13.62 4.02
N LEU A 57 -16.22 -13.83 5.33
CA LEU A 57 -15.63 -14.96 6.01
C LEU A 57 -16.12 -16.26 5.38
N VAL A 58 -17.43 -16.38 5.10
CA VAL A 58 -18.00 -17.54 4.40
C VAL A 58 -17.35 -17.76 3.02
N ARG A 59 -17.09 -16.70 2.25
CA ARG A 59 -16.41 -16.82 0.96
C ARG A 59 -14.92 -17.14 1.09
N ALA A 60 -14.27 -16.62 2.13
CA ALA A 60 -12.87 -16.87 2.41
C ALA A 60 -12.65 -18.33 2.81
N THR A 61 -13.47 -18.88 3.72
CA THR A 61 -13.41 -20.28 4.16
C THR A 61 -13.71 -21.28 3.04
N GLN A 62 -14.43 -20.87 2.00
CA GLN A 62 -14.65 -21.66 0.77
C GLN A 62 -13.45 -21.62 -0.20
N SER A 63 -12.34 -20.97 0.14
CA SER A 63 -11.15 -20.94 -0.69
C SER A 63 -10.20 -22.07 -0.33
N PRO A 64 -9.65 -22.84 -1.31
CA PRO A 64 -8.59 -23.82 -1.05
C PRO A 64 -7.34 -23.23 -0.39
N GLN A 65 -7.14 -21.91 -0.54
CA GLN A 65 -6.04 -21.16 0.04
C GLN A 65 -6.33 -20.67 1.47
N TRP A 66 -7.52 -20.93 2.02
CA TRP A 66 -7.84 -20.57 3.40
C TRP A 66 -7.57 -21.74 4.32
N SER A 67 -6.65 -21.55 5.28
CA SER A 67 -6.29 -22.55 6.28
C SER A 67 -5.88 -21.85 7.57
N GLU A 68 -6.19 -22.45 8.72
CA GLU A 68 -5.80 -21.94 10.05
C GLU A 68 -6.25 -20.48 10.32
N GLY A 69 -7.41 -20.09 9.79
CA GLY A 69 -7.97 -18.75 10.02
C GLY A 69 -7.35 -17.62 9.18
N GLN A 70 -6.49 -17.94 8.20
CA GLN A 70 -5.89 -16.97 7.29
C GLN A 70 -5.70 -17.53 5.87
N PHE A 71 -5.35 -16.66 4.92
CA PHE A 71 -4.95 -17.10 3.59
C PHE A 71 -3.49 -17.55 3.61
N GLN A 72 -3.22 -18.75 3.13
CA GLN A 72 -1.88 -19.29 2.96
C GLN A 72 -1.46 -19.21 1.49
N ASN A 73 -0.25 -18.69 1.25
CA ASN A 73 0.30 -18.65 -0.09
C ASN A 73 0.77 -20.04 -0.51
N PRO A 74 0.43 -20.50 -1.72
CA PRO A 74 0.87 -21.81 -2.22
C PRO A 74 2.37 -21.87 -2.50
N GLN A 75 3.03 -20.71 -2.60
CA GLN A 75 4.46 -20.58 -2.79
C GLN A 75 5.07 -20.00 -1.51
N PRO A 76 6.25 -20.49 -1.07
CA PRO A 76 6.92 -19.94 0.09
C PRO A 76 7.26 -18.47 -0.16
N LEU A 77 6.91 -17.61 0.80
CA LEU A 77 7.30 -16.22 0.79
C LEU A 77 8.76 -16.11 1.23
N TRP A 78 9.65 -15.76 0.30
CA TRP A 78 11.00 -15.35 0.68
C TRP A 78 10.95 -13.89 1.15
N SER A 79 11.13 -13.66 2.44
CA SER A 79 11.24 -12.32 3.02
C SER A 79 12.58 -12.17 3.74
N ASP A 80 13.51 -11.42 3.14
CA ASP A 80 14.79 -11.08 3.77
C ASP A 80 14.62 -9.87 4.70
N SER A 81 13.86 -10.06 5.77
CA SER A 81 13.59 -9.02 6.76
C SER A 81 14.88 -8.53 7.42
N ARG A 82 15.82 -9.43 7.75
CA ARG A 82 17.13 -9.07 8.34
C ARG A 82 17.98 -8.26 7.36
N GLY A 83 18.03 -8.64 6.09
CA GLY A 83 18.74 -7.87 5.07
C GLY A 83 18.07 -6.54 4.76
N ALA A 84 16.73 -6.47 4.79
CA ALA A 84 16.01 -5.21 4.67
C ALA A 84 16.35 -4.24 5.82
N TRP A 85 16.35 -4.72 7.07
CA TRP A 85 16.78 -3.91 8.23
C TRP A 85 18.25 -3.50 8.14
N ARG A 86 19.14 -4.42 7.74
CA ARG A 86 20.57 -4.10 7.54
C ARG A 86 20.76 -3.04 6.46
N ARG A 87 20.01 -3.10 5.36
CA ARG A 87 20.04 -2.09 4.29
C ARG A 87 19.48 -0.75 4.75
N LEU A 88 18.43 -0.75 5.57
CA LEU A 88 17.85 0.47 6.12
C LEU A 88 18.79 1.18 7.09
N LEU A 89 19.48 0.42 7.96
CA LEU A 89 20.34 0.97 9.01
C LEU A 89 21.77 1.26 8.53
N PHE A 90 22.31 0.42 7.64
CA PHE A 90 23.74 0.40 7.28
C PHE A 90 23.98 0.30 5.77
N GLY A 91 22.95 0.19 4.95
CA GLY A 91 23.09 0.05 3.51
C GLY A 91 23.16 1.40 2.81
N THR A 92 24.20 1.60 2.01
CA THR A 92 24.06 2.45 0.83
C THR A 92 23.18 1.71 -0.17
N SER A 93 22.32 2.44 -0.90
CA SER A 93 21.60 1.85 -2.04
C SER A 93 22.61 1.14 -2.94
N PRO A 94 22.47 -0.15 -3.26
CA PRO A 94 23.49 -0.87 -4.02
C PRO A 94 23.81 -0.11 -5.31
N GLN A 95 25.09 0.01 -5.64
CA GLN A 95 25.53 0.71 -6.85
C GLN A 95 24.80 0.15 -8.07
N GLY A 96 24.24 1.04 -8.90
CA GLY A 96 23.45 0.67 -10.08
C GLY A 96 21.94 0.53 -9.88
N GLN A 97 21.39 0.71 -8.68
CA GLN A 97 19.93 0.72 -8.46
C GLN A 97 19.26 2.07 -8.73
N GLN A 98 20.04 3.12 -9.00
CA GLN A 98 19.51 4.42 -9.41
C GLN A 98 19.98 4.73 -10.82
N PRO A 99 19.10 5.24 -11.69
CA PRO A 99 19.48 5.63 -13.03
C PRO A 99 20.47 6.80 -12.95
N SER A 100 21.57 6.73 -13.69
CA SER A 100 22.62 7.75 -13.73
C SER A 100 22.22 9.01 -14.50
N ALA A 101 21.14 8.93 -15.27
CA ALA A 101 20.53 10.01 -16.02
C ALA A 101 18.99 9.92 -15.89
N PRO A 102 18.24 11.01 -16.16
CA PRO A 102 16.78 10.96 -16.22
C PRO A 102 16.30 9.84 -17.13
N VAL A 103 15.33 9.05 -16.64
CA VAL A 103 14.73 7.97 -17.45
C VAL A 103 13.97 8.62 -18.61
N PRO A 104 14.26 8.25 -19.87
CA PRO A 104 13.52 8.76 -21.01
C PRO A 104 12.03 8.45 -20.87
N THR A 105 11.19 9.47 -21.03
CA THR A 105 9.74 9.34 -20.98
C THR A 105 9.13 9.86 -22.26
N VAL A 106 8.05 9.22 -22.70
CA VAL A 106 7.25 9.69 -23.82
C VAL A 106 6.07 10.46 -23.24
N ASN A 107 6.14 11.79 -23.29
CA ASN A 107 4.98 12.63 -23.01
C ASN A 107 3.96 12.39 -24.12
N THR A 108 2.88 11.71 -23.77
CA THR A 108 1.81 11.33 -24.69
C THR A 108 0.65 12.30 -24.48
N ASP A 109 0.14 12.89 -25.56
CA ASP A 109 -1.08 13.69 -25.50
C ASP A 109 -2.24 12.80 -24.97
N PRO A 110 -2.87 13.15 -23.83
CA PRO A 110 -4.01 12.39 -23.30
C PRO A 110 -5.16 12.26 -24.31
N ALA A 111 -5.27 13.16 -25.30
CA ALA A 111 -6.24 13.06 -26.38
C ALA A 111 -6.15 11.74 -27.16
N LEU A 112 -4.96 11.12 -27.25
CA LEU A 112 -4.78 9.82 -27.92
C LEU A 112 -5.59 8.71 -27.25
N LEU A 113 -5.82 8.81 -25.94
CA LEU A 113 -6.61 7.85 -25.19
C LEU A 113 -8.12 8.07 -25.31
N ARG A 114 -8.56 9.19 -25.89
CA ARG A 114 -9.98 9.48 -26.12
C ARG A 114 -10.54 8.68 -27.30
N THR A 115 -9.69 8.37 -28.28
CA THR A 115 -10.04 7.52 -29.43
C THR A 115 -9.65 6.07 -29.19
N PRO A 116 -10.56 5.09 -29.41
CA PRO A 116 -10.22 3.67 -29.35
C PRO A 116 -9.14 3.28 -30.38
N PRO A 117 -8.30 2.27 -30.09
CA PRO A 117 -7.33 1.79 -31.05
C PRO A 117 -7.99 1.09 -32.25
N ALA A 118 -7.52 1.36 -33.47
CA ALA A 118 -8.07 0.78 -34.69
C ALA A 118 -7.97 -0.76 -34.73
N SER A 119 -6.95 -1.33 -34.09
CA SER A 119 -6.75 -2.78 -33.95
C SER A 119 -7.69 -3.45 -32.95
N GLY A 120 -8.44 -2.67 -32.16
CA GLY A 120 -9.21 -3.18 -31.02
C GLY A 120 -8.36 -3.46 -29.77
N LEU A 121 -7.03 -3.31 -29.83
CA LEU A 121 -6.12 -3.55 -28.70
C LEU A 121 -5.02 -2.48 -28.62
N ARG A 122 -4.88 -1.84 -27.45
CA ARG A 122 -3.75 -0.96 -27.11
C ARG A 122 -3.37 -1.12 -25.65
N THR A 123 -2.08 -1.12 -25.38
CA THR A 123 -1.55 -1.07 -24.02
C THR A 123 -0.70 0.19 -23.85
N THR A 124 -1.00 0.96 -22.81
CA THR A 124 -0.23 2.15 -22.43
C THR A 124 0.42 1.90 -21.07
N TRP A 125 1.74 2.02 -20.99
CA TRP A 125 2.50 1.80 -19.75
C TRP A 125 2.78 3.13 -19.04
N PHE A 126 2.51 3.19 -17.73
CA PHE A 126 2.67 4.40 -16.90
C PHE A 126 3.87 4.33 -15.94
N GLY A 127 4.65 3.25 -16.02
CA GLY A 127 5.75 2.96 -15.11
C GLY A 127 5.41 1.90 -14.08
N HIS A 128 6.45 1.26 -13.53
CA HIS A 128 6.32 0.09 -12.64
C HIS A 128 5.42 -0.98 -13.26
N SER A 129 4.40 -1.46 -12.54
CA SER A 129 3.36 -2.38 -13.02
C SER A 129 2.11 -1.69 -13.55
N SER A 130 2.03 -0.35 -13.51
CA SER A 130 0.83 0.38 -13.92
C SER A 130 0.69 0.44 -15.43
N ALA A 131 -0.41 -0.10 -15.95
CA ALA A 131 -0.72 -0.09 -17.38
C ALA A 131 -2.23 0.03 -17.65
N LEU A 132 -2.59 0.80 -18.67
CA LEU A 132 -3.95 0.82 -19.24
C LEU A 132 -3.99 -0.14 -20.43
N VAL A 133 -4.88 -1.12 -20.36
CA VAL A 133 -5.20 -2.04 -21.46
C VAL A 133 -6.56 -1.68 -22.01
N GLU A 134 -6.59 -1.26 -23.27
CA GLU A 134 -7.80 -1.04 -24.04
C GLU A 134 -8.01 -2.25 -24.95
N ILE A 135 -9.10 -2.98 -24.75
CA ILE A 135 -9.40 -4.22 -25.48
C ILE A 135 -10.90 -4.29 -25.77
N ASP A 136 -11.25 -4.44 -27.05
CA ASP A 136 -12.64 -4.58 -27.53
C ASP A 136 -13.59 -3.51 -26.95
N GLY A 137 -13.10 -2.26 -26.89
CA GLY A 137 -13.84 -1.10 -26.36
C GLY A 137 -13.87 -1.00 -24.82
N SER A 138 -13.32 -1.97 -24.10
CA SER A 138 -13.17 -1.94 -22.64
C SER A 138 -11.83 -1.37 -22.22
N ARG A 139 -11.80 -0.62 -21.11
CA ARG A 139 -10.60 -0.03 -20.52
C ARG A 139 -10.30 -0.64 -19.15
N VAL A 140 -9.21 -1.41 -19.08
CA VAL A 140 -8.73 -2.08 -17.88
C VAL A 140 -7.44 -1.42 -17.40
N LEU A 141 -7.49 -0.80 -16.23
CA LEU A 141 -6.31 -0.24 -15.58
C LEU A 141 -5.73 -1.26 -14.59
N VAL A 142 -4.51 -1.72 -14.85
CA VAL A 142 -3.81 -2.72 -14.05
C VAL A 142 -2.83 -2.01 -13.13
N ASP A 143 -2.93 -2.29 -11.83
CA ASP A 143 -2.15 -1.75 -10.71
C ASP A 143 -2.11 -0.20 -10.64
N LEU A 144 -2.30 0.35 -9.45
CA LEU A 144 -2.38 1.80 -9.26
C LEU A 144 -1.15 2.35 -8.57
N LEU A 145 -0.40 3.22 -9.27
CA LEU A 145 0.68 4.01 -8.71
C LEU A 145 0.80 5.36 -9.41
N TRP A 146 0.02 6.38 -9.00
CA TRP A 146 0.21 7.78 -9.46
C TRP A 146 0.93 8.66 -8.43
N SER A 147 0.97 8.23 -7.17
CA SER A 147 1.72 8.89 -6.11
C SER A 147 3.21 9.02 -6.45
N GLU A 148 3.82 10.07 -5.90
CA GLU A 148 5.25 10.33 -6.04
C GLU A 148 6.12 9.26 -5.36
N ARG A 149 5.60 8.65 -4.30
CA ARG A 149 6.31 7.60 -3.56
C ARG A 149 5.45 6.35 -3.44
N ALA A 150 6.07 5.20 -3.65
CA ALA A 150 5.52 3.89 -3.31
C ALA A 150 5.76 3.65 -1.82
N SER A 151 5.02 4.37 -1.00
CA SER A 151 5.19 4.39 0.43
C SER A 151 3.84 4.59 1.10
N PRO A 152 3.67 4.08 2.32
CA PRO A 152 2.60 4.57 3.14
C PRO A 152 2.67 6.10 3.20
N VAL A 153 3.80 6.69 3.60
CA VAL A 153 3.90 8.14 3.90
C VAL A 153 4.44 8.96 2.72
N SER A 154 4.04 10.23 2.62
CA SER A 154 4.46 11.11 1.53
C SER A 154 5.93 11.56 1.60
N TRP A 155 6.54 11.54 2.78
CA TRP A 155 7.87 12.12 3.02
C TRP A 155 9.02 11.10 3.04
N ALA A 156 8.74 9.80 3.12
CA ALA A 156 9.74 8.73 3.15
C ALA A 156 9.36 7.57 2.25
N GLY A 157 10.33 6.71 1.93
CA GLY A 157 10.17 5.53 1.08
C GLY A 157 10.53 5.78 -0.39
N PRO A 158 10.46 4.74 -1.25
CA PRO A 158 10.89 4.80 -2.64
C PRO A 158 10.16 5.89 -3.43
N ARG A 159 10.92 6.79 -4.05
CA ARG A 159 10.40 7.84 -4.96
C ARG A 159 10.46 7.33 -6.40
N ARG A 160 9.42 7.58 -7.18
CA ARG A 160 9.43 7.29 -8.63
C ARG A 160 10.53 8.10 -9.34
N TRP A 161 11.07 7.55 -10.42
CA TRP A 161 12.12 8.23 -11.20
C TRP A 161 11.57 9.28 -12.18
N PHE A 162 10.31 9.13 -12.59
CA PHE A 162 9.63 10.03 -13.50
C PHE A 162 8.15 10.16 -13.10
N ALA A 163 7.52 11.29 -13.40
CA ALA A 163 6.08 11.49 -13.17
C ALA A 163 5.25 10.57 -14.09
N PRO A 164 4.03 10.17 -13.71
CA PRO A 164 3.16 9.43 -14.63
C PRO A 164 3.00 10.24 -15.92
N PRO A 165 3.14 9.63 -17.11
CA PRO A 165 3.11 10.37 -18.38
C PRO A 165 1.76 11.04 -18.66
N ILE A 166 0.70 10.62 -17.97
CA ILE A 166 -0.64 11.22 -18.01
C ILE A 166 -1.14 11.33 -16.57
N ALA A 167 -1.69 12.49 -16.20
CA ALA A 167 -2.27 12.69 -14.89
C ALA A 167 -3.50 11.79 -14.69
N LEU A 168 -3.78 11.37 -13.46
CA LEU A 168 -4.90 10.49 -13.17
C LEU A 168 -6.24 11.08 -13.65
N ALA A 169 -6.43 12.40 -13.48
CA ALA A 169 -7.63 13.11 -13.91
C ALA A 169 -7.79 13.21 -15.43
N ASP A 170 -6.70 13.05 -16.18
CA ASP A 170 -6.68 13.12 -17.65
C ASP A 170 -6.87 11.75 -18.30
N LEU A 171 -6.96 10.67 -17.51
CA LEU A 171 -7.31 9.36 -18.03
C LEU A 171 -8.74 9.36 -18.61
N PRO A 172 -8.98 8.58 -19.67
CA PRO A 172 -10.35 8.36 -20.15
C PRO A 172 -11.16 7.57 -19.10
N ALA A 173 -12.46 7.45 -19.33
CA ALA A 173 -13.32 6.59 -18.50
C ALA A 173 -12.74 5.17 -18.39
N ILE A 174 -12.56 4.69 -17.15
CA ILE A 174 -12.00 3.38 -16.82
C ILE A 174 -13.13 2.46 -16.37
N ASP A 175 -13.30 1.33 -17.06
CA ASP A 175 -14.35 0.36 -16.73
C ASP A 175 -13.96 -0.49 -15.53
N VAL A 176 -12.70 -0.97 -15.53
CA VAL A 176 -12.18 -1.89 -14.52
C VAL A 176 -10.79 -1.47 -14.07
N VAL A 177 -10.56 -1.47 -12.76
CA VAL A 177 -9.24 -1.46 -12.15
C VAL A 177 -8.94 -2.86 -11.62
N VAL A 178 -7.79 -3.42 -11.97
CA VAL A 178 -7.31 -4.71 -11.45
C VAL A 178 -6.10 -4.44 -10.55
N ILE A 179 -6.19 -4.84 -9.29
CA ILE A 179 -5.06 -4.81 -8.36
C ILE A 179 -4.54 -6.22 -8.17
N SER A 180 -3.24 -6.41 -8.39
CA SER A 180 -2.57 -7.70 -8.26
C SER A 180 -2.44 -8.15 -6.79
N HIS A 181 -1.97 -7.26 -5.91
CA HIS A 181 -1.75 -7.51 -4.49
C HIS A 181 -1.72 -6.22 -3.67
N ASP A 182 -1.53 -6.33 -2.36
CA ASP A 182 -1.71 -5.24 -1.39
C ASP A 182 -0.46 -4.40 -1.11
N HIS A 183 0.63 -4.59 -1.86
CA HIS A 183 1.85 -3.82 -1.67
C HIS A 183 1.71 -2.39 -2.22
N VAL A 184 2.38 -1.43 -1.59
CA VAL A 184 2.19 0.02 -1.80
C VAL A 184 2.65 0.54 -3.17
N ASP A 185 3.43 -0.23 -3.90
CA ASP A 185 3.81 0.03 -5.30
C ASP A 185 2.80 -0.53 -6.32
N HIS A 186 1.79 -1.31 -5.87
CA HIS A 186 0.67 -1.78 -6.69
C HIS A 186 -0.69 -1.23 -6.21
N LEU A 187 -0.75 -0.73 -4.97
CA LEU A 187 -1.96 -0.24 -4.29
C LEU A 187 -1.79 1.19 -3.76
N ASP A 188 -1.93 2.17 -4.65
CA ASP A 188 -1.92 3.58 -4.29
C ASP A 188 -3.29 4.09 -3.77
N TYR A 189 -3.38 4.28 -2.46
CA TYR A 189 -4.59 4.76 -1.79
C TYR A 189 -5.02 6.17 -2.22
N ALA A 190 -4.07 7.06 -2.55
CA ALA A 190 -4.41 8.40 -2.99
C ALA A 190 -5.15 8.34 -4.34
N SER A 191 -4.65 7.52 -5.26
CA SER A 191 -5.29 7.24 -6.55
C SER A 191 -6.67 6.61 -6.39
N ILE A 192 -6.78 5.56 -5.55
CA ILE A 192 -8.08 4.92 -5.27
C ILE A 192 -9.08 5.93 -4.72
N THR A 193 -8.63 6.82 -3.84
CA THR A 193 -9.49 7.83 -3.24
C THR A 193 -9.97 8.85 -4.27
N ALA A 194 -9.09 9.30 -5.15
CA ALA A 194 -9.44 10.18 -6.27
C ALA A 194 -10.44 9.55 -7.25
N MET A 195 -10.41 8.22 -7.40
CA MET A 195 -11.31 7.48 -8.29
C MET A 195 -12.66 7.08 -7.65
N ARG A 196 -12.96 7.46 -6.40
CA ARG A 196 -14.20 7.02 -5.71
C ARG A 196 -15.49 7.46 -6.38
N SER A 197 -15.47 8.64 -6.99
CA SER A 197 -16.62 9.20 -7.70
C SER A 197 -16.75 8.61 -9.11
N TRP A 198 -15.78 7.82 -9.58
CA TRP A 198 -15.79 7.26 -10.91
C TRP A 198 -16.71 6.06 -10.99
N ASN A 199 -17.32 5.85 -12.16
CA ASN A 199 -18.11 4.65 -12.44
C ASN A 199 -17.20 3.45 -12.81
N THR A 200 -16.26 3.12 -11.94
CA THR A 200 -15.21 2.12 -12.18
C THR A 200 -15.37 0.91 -11.25
N ARG A 201 -15.18 -0.29 -11.78
CA ARG A 201 -15.19 -1.54 -11.01
C ARG A 201 -13.78 -1.89 -10.53
N PHE A 202 -13.60 -2.13 -9.24
CA PHE A 202 -12.33 -2.62 -8.70
C PHE A 202 -12.34 -4.14 -8.56
N VAL A 203 -11.35 -4.80 -9.16
CA VAL A 203 -11.09 -6.23 -9.05
C VAL A 203 -9.83 -6.43 -8.22
N VAL A 204 -9.98 -7.03 -7.04
CA VAL A 204 -8.90 -7.14 -6.04
C VAL A 204 -8.85 -8.52 -5.38
N PRO A 205 -7.73 -8.88 -4.72
CA PRO A 205 -7.64 -10.09 -3.91
C PRO A 205 -8.68 -10.13 -2.78
N LEU A 206 -9.04 -11.34 -2.36
CA LEU A 206 -10.10 -11.61 -1.36
C LEU A 206 -9.92 -10.80 -0.06
N GLY A 207 -8.70 -10.72 0.47
CA GLY A 207 -8.39 -9.98 1.70
C GLY A 207 -8.47 -8.45 1.56
N LEU A 208 -8.27 -7.93 0.35
CA LEU A 208 -8.13 -6.48 0.12
C LEU A 208 -9.47 -5.76 -0.05
N ALA A 209 -10.51 -6.51 -0.41
CA ALA A 209 -11.82 -5.96 -0.71
C ALA A 209 -12.49 -5.26 0.49
N ARG A 210 -12.13 -5.61 1.73
CA ARG A 210 -12.62 -4.89 2.93
C ARG A 210 -12.03 -3.48 2.98
N THR A 211 -10.73 -3.37 2.80
CA THR A 211 -9.98 -2.12 2.89
C THR A 211 -10.45 -1.10 1.85
N LEU A 212 -10.77 -1.52 0.63
CA LEU A 212 -11.31 -0.61 -0.39
C LEU A 212 -12.74 -0.12 -0.11
N ARG A 213 -13.59 -0.93 0.56
CA ARG A 213 -15.00 -0.61 0.81
C ARG A 213 -15.25 0.13 2.11
N SER A 214 -14.52 -0.21 3.17
CA SER A 214 -14.40 0.74 4.28
C SER A 214 -13.80 2.00 3.70
N GLY A 215 -12.80 1.79 2.83
CA GLY A 215 -11.93 2.70 2.11
C GLY A 215 -10.77 3.18 2.99
N ALA A 216 -10.67 2.64 4.20
CA ALA A 216 -9.78 3.11 5.24
C ALA A 216 -8.33 3.00 4.76
N SER A 217 -7.63 4.12 4.69
CA SER A 217 -6.17 4.08 4.76
C SER A 217 -5.82 3.79 6.21
N PRO A 218 -4.91 2.85 6.53
CA PRO A 218 -4.48 2.58 7.91
C PRO A 218 -3.85 3.80 8.59
N ARG A 219 -3.69 4.93 7.89
CA ARG A 219 -3.09 6.15 8.40
C ARG A 219 -4.00 7.38 8.38
N SER A 220 -5.26 7.28 7.97
CA SER A 220 -6.21 8.39 8.03
C SER A 220 -7.24 8.17 9.13
N ALA A 221 -6.84 8.39 10.38
CA ALA A 221 -7.76 8.90 11.39
C ALA A 221 -8.00 10.39 11.08
N SER A 222 -8.65 10.68 9.96
CA SER A 222 -9.24 12.01 9.73
C SER A 222 -10.70 11.91 10.14
N PRO A 223 -11.24 12.80 10.99
CA PRO A 223 -12.63 12.72 11.45
C PRO A 223 -13.68 12.89 10.34
N ASN A 224 -13.30 13.44 9.18
CA ASN A 224 -14.22 13.74 8.06
C ASN A 224 -14.41 12.57 7.09
N TRP A 225 -14.23 11.34 7.57
CA TRP A 225 -14.17 10.14 6.75
C TRP A 225 -15.52 9.41 6.69
N THR A 226 -16.60 10.19 6.60
CA THR A 226 -18.00 9.75 6.63
C THR A 226 -18.82 10.49 5.58
N GLY A 227 -18.44 10.39 4.31
CA GLY A 227 -19.21 11.04 3.25
C GLY A 227 -18.70 10.73 1.86
N GLY A 228 -19.16 9.63 1.27
CA GLY A 228 -18.87 9.31 -0.12
C GLY A 228 -19.36 7.92 -0.52
N SER A 229 -19.83 7.80 -1.76
CA SER A 229 -20.20 6.52 -2.37
C SER A 229 -19.02 5.54 -2.33
N ARG A 230 -19.28 4.30 -1.92
CA ARG A 230 -18.26 3.24 -1.85
C ARG A 230 -17.91 2.77 -3.27
N PRO A 231 -16.62 2.51 -3.59
CA PRO A 231 -16.24 1.92 -4.87
C PRO A 231 -16.97 0.60 -5.11
N ARG A 232 -17.43 0.36 -6.34
CA ARG A 232 -17.98 -0.95 -6.74
C ARG A 232 -16.83 -1.95 -6.84
N SER A 233 -16.55 -2.67 -5.76
CA SER A 233 -15.54 -3.72 -5.76
C SER A 233 -16.15 -5.09 -6.08
N THR A 234 -15.62 -5.82 -7.05
CA THR A 234 -15.90 -7.24 -7.28
C THR A 234 -14.70 -8.05 -6.84
N VAL A 235 -14.94 -9.09 -6.04
CA VAL A 235 -13.88 -9.98 -5.58
C VAL A 235 -13.68 -11.07 -6.63
N CYS A 236 -12.46 -11.22 -7.15
CA CYS A 236 -12.11 -12.27 -8.08
C CYS A 236 -11.20 -13.30 -7.42
N ARG A 237 -11.40 -14.56 -7.81
CA ARG A 237 -10.56 -15.70 -7.42
C ARG A 237 -9.49 -15.88 -8.51
N TRP A 238 -8.22 -15.72 -8.17
CA TRP A 238 -7.12 -16.08 -9.06
C TRP A 238 -6.89 -17.59 -9.03
N TRP A 239 -6.84 -18.22 -10.21
CA TRP A 239 -6.44 -19.62 -10.36
C TRP A 239 -4.96 -19.67 -10.78
N PRO A 240 -4.07 -20.42 -10.10
CA PRO A 240 -2.84 -20.86 -10.76
C PRO A 240 -3.20 -21.73 -11.97
N ARG A 241 -2.57 -21.44 -13.11
CA ARG A 241 -2.73 -22.19 -14.36
C ARG A 241 -2.45 -23.67 -14.12
N ARG A 242 -3.46 -24.55 -14.27
CA ARG A 242 -3.19 -25.99 -14.41
C ARG A 242 -2.54 -26.22 -15.77
N ARG A 243 -1.42 -26.95 -15.82
CA ARG A 243 -0.88 -27.42 -17.11
C ARG A 243 -1.95 -28.31 -17.77
N GLY A 244 -2.26 -28.07 -19.05
CA GLY A 244 -3.08 -28.97 -19.87
C GLY A 244 -4.48 -28.51 -20.31
N THR A 245 -4.87 -27.24 -20.15
CA THR A 245 -6.18 -26.76 -20.66
C THR A 245 -6.06 -26.21 -22.09
N PRO A 246 -6.93 -26.62 -23.05
CA PRO A 246 -6.90 -26.12 -24.43
C PRO A 246 -7.25 -24.62 -24.51
N PRO A 247 -6.79 -23.92 -25.55
CA PRO A 247 -7.03 -22.48 -25.69
C PRO A 247 -8.50 -22.23 -26.02
N GLY A 248 -9.21 -21.47 -25.18
CA GLY A 248 -10.58 -21.03 -25.49
C GLY A 248 -11.57 -20.87 -24.33
N GLY A 249 -11.18 -21.06 -23.06
CA GLY A 249 -12.11 -21.05 -21.93
C GLY A 249 -11.73 -20.14 -20.78
N ALA A 250 -12.50 -19.05 -20.60
CA ALA A 250 -12.68 -18.24 -19.39
C ALA A 250 -11.53 -17.31 -18.95
N TRP A 251 -11.61 -16.06 -19.42
CA TRP A 251 -11.02 -14.91 -18.74
C TRP A 251 -12.07 -14.36 -17.76
N ILE A 252 -11.80 -14.48 -16.45
CA ILE A 252 -12.54 -13.83 -15.36
C ILE A 252 -14.02 -14.26 -15.24
N ARG A 253 -14.31 -15.32 -14.46
CA ARG A 253 -15.65 -15.45 -13.85
C ARG A 253 -15.72 -14.58 -12.60
N ALA A 254 -16.18 -13.34 -12.78
CA ALA A 254 -16.66 -12.51 -11.69
C ALA A 254 -17.94 -13.14 -11.12
N ALA A 255 -17.97 -13.45 -9.82
CA ALA A 255 -19.20 -13.82 -9.14
C ALA A 255 -20.02 -12.55 -8.88
N THR A 256 -20.75 -12.06 -9.88
CA THR A 256 -21.76 -11.01 -9.71
C THR A 256 -23.11 -11.68 -9.44
N ARG A 257 -23.63 -11.57 -8.21
CA ARG A 257 -25.08 -11.62 -7.99
C ARG A 257 -25.57 -10.18 -7.74
N PRO A 258 -26.64 -9.72 -8.41
CA PRO A 258 -27.30 -8.47 -8.05
C PRO A 258 -27.92 -8.64 -6.67
N TYR A 259 -27.72 -7.67 -5.78
CA TYR A 259 -28.51 -7.57 -4.55
C TYR A 259 -29.85 -6.92 -4.91
N GLY A 260 -30.95 -7.61 -4.58
CA GLY A 260 -32.32 -7.10 -4.71
C GLY A 260 -32.62 -5.94 -3.74
N PRO A 261 -33.80 -5.31 -3.87
CA PRO A 261 -34.07 -3.99 -3.30
C PRO A 261 -34.18 -4.02 -1.78
N ALA A 262 -33.84 -2.89 -1.17
CA ALA A 262 -34.08 -2.61 0.24
C ALA A 262 -35.59 -2.66 0.52
N SER A 263 -36.00 -3.52 1.45
CA SER A 263 -37.34 -3.49 2.02
C SER A 263 -37.49 -2.26 2.92
N HIS A 264 -38.57 -1.51 2.66
CA HIS A 264 -39.10 -0.43 3.50
C HIS A 264 -39.49 -0.93 4.90
#